data_AF-A0A6A4HAL9-F1
#
_entry.id   AF-A0A6A4HAL9-F1
#
_cell.length_a   1.000
_cell.length_b   1.000
_cell.length_c   1.000
_cell.angle_alpha   90.00
_cell.angle_beta   90.00
_cell.angle_gamma   90.00
#
_symmetry.space_group_name_H-M   'P 1'
#
loop_
_entity.id
_entity.type
_entity.pdbx_description
1 polymer ?
#
loop_
_entity_poly.entity_id
_entity_poly.type
_entity_poly.pdbx_seq_one_letter_code
_entity_poly.pdbx_strand_id
1 'polypeptide(L)'
;MAFGLQLDHLMIPCPVFIEFSFREQLFGKHRRERKDDERSRLAGRSRSPAGFQIKPACFPSFSHYHFIAPMMEENMREKMESWIRSLQEEIVQSLENLDPTAPKFKRDSWTRAEGGSGQSCVFSAPAATNNTSAPPSEFVLEKAGVNISIVHGTLPPPAIKQMRADHASMPLPEDAPGGLPFFAAGISLVIHPRNPHAPTSHANYRYFEINDPSYSDSDSPKVLAWWFGGGADLTPSYLYPADATHFHQTHKSACDAFSPRFTPL
;
A
#
# COMPACT_ATOMS: atom_id res chain seq x y z
N MET A 1 -39.89 5.03 2.57
CA MET A 1 -39.35 6.39 2.69
C MET A 1 -37.84 6.28 2.55
N ALA A 2 -37.34 6.60 1.36
CA ALA A 2 -35.91 6.64 1.07
C ALA A 2 -35.40 8.02 1.47
N PHE A 3 -34.43 8.08 2.38
CA PHE A 3 -33.64 9.28 2.60
C PHE A 3 -32.30 9.08 1.89
N GLY A 4 -32.23 9.63 0.67
CA GLY A 4 -30.95 9.90 0.03
C GLY A 4 -30.31 11.10 0.72
N LEU A 5 -29.16 10.88 1.36
CA LEU A 5 -28.30 11.97 1.77
C LEU A 5 -27.36 12.29 0.60
N GLN A 6 -27.70 13.39 -0.06
CA GLN A 6 -26.91 14.04 -1.09
C GLN A 6 -25.68 14.67 -0.43
N LEU A 7 -24.55 13.95 -0.45
CA LEU A 7 -23.22 14.48 -0.20
C LEU A 7 -22.64 14.98 -1.53
N ASP A 8 -23.24 16.04 -2.07
CA ASP A 8 -22.62 16.83 -3.13
C ASP A 8 -21.80 17.96 -2.48
N HIS A 9 -20.57 18.11 -2.97
CA HIS A 9 -19.55 19.10 -2.57
C HIS A 9 -18.66 18.75 -1.37
N LEU A 10 -17.87 17.68 -1.48
CA LEU A 10 -16.43 17.71 -1.15
C LEU A 10 -15.65 16.58 -1.85
N MET A 11 -15.81 16.48 -3.18
CA MET A 11 -14.97 15.62 -4.02
C MET A 11 -13.75 16.43 -4.45
N ILE A 12 -12.66 16.36 -3.68
CA ILE A 12 -11.32 16.61 -4.25
C ILE A 12 -11.18 15.61 -5.40
N PRO A 13 -10.78 16.02 -6.63
CA PRO A 13 -10.52 15.05 -7.69
C PRO A 13 -9.46 14.07 -7.20
N CYS A 14 -9.91 12.84 -7.01
CA CYS A 14 -9.15 11.66 -6.65
C CYS A 14 -7.74 11.62 -7.29
N PRO A 15 -6.66 11.59 -6.51
CA PRO A 15 -5.39 11.01 -6.95
C PRO A 15 -5.42 9.47 -6.90
N VAL A 16 -6.53 8.85 -6.46
CA VAL A 16 -6.74 7.39 -6.49
C VAL A 16 -6.82 6.85 -7.94
N PHE A 17 -6.84 7.74 -8.93
CA PHE A 17 -6.71 7.44 -10.35
C PHE A 17 -5.26 7.27 -10.86
N ILE A 18 -4.24 7.27 -9.98
CA ILE A 18 -2.84 7.12 -10.40
C ILE A 18 -2.47 5.69 -10.81
N GLU A 19 -3.13 4.64 -10.30
CA GLU A 19 -2.74 3.26 -10.65
C GLU A 19 -3.50 2.67 -11.87
N PHE A 20 -4.75 3.09 -12.11
CA PHE A 20 -5.56 2.49 -13.18
C PHE A 20 -5.58 3.26 -14.51
N SER A 21 -5.36 4.58 -14.51
CA SER A 21 -5.49 5.38 -15.74
C SER A 21 -4.18 5.69 -16.46
N PHE A 22 -3.02 5.53 -15.82
CA PHE A 22 -1.74 5.83 -16.45
C PHE A 22 -1.24 4.71 -17.38
N ARG A 23 -1.77 3.49 -17.22
CA ARG A 23 -1.37 2.31 -18.01
C ARG A 23 -2.02 2.25 -19.41
N GLU A 24 -3.16 2.90 -19.60
CA GLU A 24 -3.90 2.91 -20.87
C GLU A 24 -3.46 4.03 -21.85
N GLN A 25 -2.86 5.13 -21.37
CA GLN A 25 -2.47 6.25 -22.25
C GLN A 25 -1.08 6.11 -22.90
N LEU A 26 -0.23 5.18 -22.46
CA LEU A 26 1.13 5.00 -23.02
C LEU A 26 1.31 3.74 -23.88
N PHE A 27 0.39 2.77 -23.84
CA PHE A 27 0.49 1.53 -24.61
C PHE A 27 -0.59 1.41 -25.70
N GLY A 28 -0.81 2.50 -26.44
CA GLY A 28 -1.47 2.49 -27.73
C GLY A 28 -0.46 2.32 -28.88
N LYS A 29 -0.49 1.17 -29.56
CA LYS A 29 0.25 0.82 -30.79
C LYS A 29 1.80 0.73 -30.69
N HIS A 30 2.30 -0.45 -30.37
CA HIS A 30 3.16 -1.17 -31.32
C HIS A 30 3.30 -2.66 -30.99
N ARG A 31 2.52 -3.46 -31.70
CA ARG A 31 2.82 -4.87 -31.98
C ARG A 31 3.87 -4.91 -33.08
N ARG A 32 5.03 -5.54 -32.84
CA ARG A 32 5.83 -6.23 -33.87
C ARG A 32 6.73 -7.27 -33.23
N GLU A 33 6.72 -8.44 -33.87
CA GLU A 33 7.38 -9.69 -33.54
C GLU A 33 8.92 -9.57 -33.54
N ARG A 34 9.60 -10.44 -32.78
CA ARG A 34 10.74 -11.18 -33.33
C ARG A 34 11.01 -12.47 -32.54
N LYS A 35 11.25 -13.51 -33.35
CA LYS A 35 11.54 -14.93 -33.05
C LYS A 35 12.94 -15.16 -32.48
N ASP A 36 13.05 -16.29 -31.78
CA ASP A 36 14.10 -17.33 -31.78
C ASP A 36 15.57 -16.90 -31.95
N ASP A 37 16.46 -17.32 -31.01
CA ASP A 37 17.57 -18.20 -31.39
C ASP A 37 18.33 -18.89 -30.23
N GLU A 38 18.80 -20.07 -30.61
CA GLU A 38 19.56 -21.18 -30.01
C GLU A 38 20.58 -21.03 -28.86
N ARG A 39 20.47 -22.00 -27.93
CA ARG A 39 21.40 -23.14 -27.68
C ARG A 39 22.94 -22.92 -27.69
N SER A 40 23.55 -23.31 -26.56
CA SER A 40 24.54 -24.42 -26.42
C SER A 40 26.01 -24.11 -26.02
N ARG A 41 26.55 -25.10 -25.26
CA ARG A 41 27.97 -25.50 -24.99
C ARG A 41 28.65 -24.90 -23.75
N LEU A 42 29.54 -25.59 -23.02
CA LEU A 42 29.78 -26.98 -22.59
C LEU A 42 31.04 -26.95 -21.68
N ALA A 43 31.08 -27.84 -20.68
CA ALA A 43 32.25 -28.53 -20.10
C ALA A 43 33.37 -27.76 -19.33
N GLY A 44 33.38 -27.93 -18.00
CA GLY A 44 34.27 -28.84 -17.26
C GLY A 44 35.77 -28.52 -17.06
N ARG A 45 36.22 -28.48 -15.78
CA ARG A 45 37.39 -29.25 -15.30
C ARG A 45 37.56 -29.21 -13.77
N SER A 46 37.80 -30.40 -13.22
CA SER A 46 38.17 -30.74 -11.83
C SER A 46 39.68 -30.61 -11.59
N ARG A 47 40.10 -30.32 -10.34
CA ARG A 47 41.10 -31.07 -9.53
C ARG A 47 41.37 -30.37 -8.17
N SER A 48 41.39 -31.16 -7.09
CA SER A 48 41.84 -30.84 -5.72
C SER A 48 43.21 -31.55 -5.48
N PRO A 49 43.76 -31.69 -4.24
CA PRO A 49 43.89 -30.78 -3.07
C PRO A 49 45.35 -30.75 -2.51
N ALA A 50 45.66 -29.77 -1.65
CA ALA A 50 46.70 -29.81 -0.59
C ALA A 50 46.44 -28.56 0.29
N GLY A 51 46.52 -28.52 1.61
CA GLY A 51 47.20 -29.34 2.60
C GLY A 51 47.83 -28.40 3.64
N PHE A 52 47.08 -28.10 4.71
CA PHE A 52 47.53 -27.90 6.10
C PHE A 52 48.48 -26.72 6.48
N GLN A 53 48.04 -25.79 7.33
CA GLN A 53 48.57 -25.62 8.71
C GLN A 53 47.80 -24.57 9.53
N ILE A 54 47.47 -24.94 10.78
CA ILE A 54 46.81 -24.12 11.81
C ILE A 54 47.89 -23.56 12.76
N LYS A 55 47.80 -22.28 13.14
CA LYS A 55 48.54 -21.65 14.25
C LYS A 55 47.66 -20.60 14.97
N PRO A 56 47.94 -20.28 16.25
CA PRO A 56 46.94 -20.17 17.31
C PRO A 56 46.38 -18.76 17.53
N ALA A 57 45.23 -18.74 18.22
CA ALA A 57 44.46 -17.58 18.63
C ALA A 57 45.23 -16.59 19.51
N CYS A 58 45.04 -15.30 19.24
CA CYS A 58 45.26 -14.22 20.19
C CYS A 58 43.91 -13.55 20.42
N PHE A 59 43.33 -13.76 21.62
CA PHE A 59 42.10 -13.12 22.07
C PHE A 59 42.45 -11.72 22.62
N PRO A 60 41.78 -10.66 22.17
CA PRO A 60 41.55 -9.49 23.00
C PRO A 60 40.23 -9.64 23.74
N SER A 61 40.35 -9.66 25.07
CA SER A 61 39.37 -9.29 26.10
C SER A 61 38.03 -8.72 25.61
N PHE A 62 36.95 -9.43 25.94
CA PHE A 62 35.58 -8.94 25.92
C PHE A 62 35.45 -7.67 26.79
N SER A 63 35.27 -6.52 26.16
CA SER A 63 34.55 -5.41 26.79
C SER A 63 33.12 -5.46 26.26
N HIS A 64 32.18 -5.83 27.14
CA HIS A 64 30.75 -5.74 26.89
C HIS A 64 30.36 -4.28 26.66
N TYR A 65 30.45 -3.81 25.43
CA TYR A 65 29.68 -2.64 25.01
C TYR A 65 28.30 -3.14 24.61
N HIS A 66 27.38 -3.12 25.56
CA HIS A 66 25.97 -3.08 25.25
C HIS A 66 25.74 -1.73 24.58
N PHE A 67 25.90 -1.70 23.26
CA PHE A 67 25.47 -0.57 22.44
C PHE A 67 23.95 -0.63 22.43
N ILE A 68 23.32 -0.12 23.49
CA ILE A 68 21.91 0.26 23.42
C ILE A 68 21.92 1.45 22.47
N ALA A 69 21.70 1.18 21.18
CA ALA A 69 21.32 2.23 20.25
C ALA A 69 20.12 2.93 20.92
N PRO A 70 20.17 4.26 21.11
CA PRO A 70 18.99 4.97 21.58
C PRO A 70 17.87 4.59 20.61
N MET A 71 16.77 4.08 21.14
CA MET A 71 15.55 3.92 20.35
C MET A 71 15.22 5.33 19.86
N MET A 72 15.64 5.65 18.62
CA MET A 72 15.33 6.94 18.01
C MET A 72 13.81 7.05 18.04
N GLU A 73 13.31 8.18 18.51
CA GLU A 73 11.89 8.44 18.55
C GLU A 73 11.37 8.38 17.11
N GLU A 74 10.70 7.28 16.75
CA GLU A 74 10.23 7.07 15.38
C GLU A 74 9.33 8.23 14.96
N ASN A 75 9.69 8.87 13.85
CA ASN A 75 8.88 9.93 13.28
C ASN A 75 7.56 9.35 12.72
N MET A 76 6.57 10.20 12.44
CA MET A 76 5.26 9.73 11.99
C MET A 76 5.30 8.98 10.64
N ARG A 77 6.32 9.24 9.80
CA ARG A 77 6.53 8.53 8.53
C ARG A 77 6.86 7.07 8.77
N GLU A 78 7.84 6.83 9.65
CA GLU A 78 8.31 5.50 10.03
C GLU A 78 7.19 4.70 10.69
N LYS A 79 6.47 5.33 11.62
CA LYS A 79 5.29 4.72 12.27
C LYS A 79 4.23 4.33 11.24
N MET A 80 3.89 5.23 10.32
CA MET A 80 2.89 4.96 9.29
C MET A 80 3.35 3.87 8.32
N GLU A 81 4.59 3.91 7.86
CA GLU A 81 5.16 2.90 6.97
C GLU A 81 5.15 1.52 7.61
N SER A 82 5.62 1.41 8.85
CA SER A 82 5.61 0.16 9.61
C SER A 82 4.19 -0.37 9.80
N TRP A 83 3.26 0.53 10.13
CA TRP A 83 1.85 0.20 10.32
C TRP A 83 1.19 -0.33 9.03
N ILE A 84 1.31 0.35 7.88
CA ILE A 84 0.68 -0.12 6.64
C ILE A 84 1.27 -1.43 6.13
N ARG A 85 2.57 -1.67 6.31
CA ARG A 85 3.23 -2.93 5.94
C ARG A 85 2.69 -4.08 6.78
N SER A 86 2.60 -3.87 8.10
CA SER A 86 2.06 -4.86 9.03
C SER A 86 0.58 -5.15 8.74
N LEU A 87 -0.21 -4.11 8.50
CA LEU A 87 -1.64 -4.23 8.19
C LEU A 87 -1.89 -4.94 6.85
N GLN A 88 -1.10 -4.66 5.82
CA GLN A 88 -1.19 -5.37 4.54
C GLN A 88 -0.98 -6.87 4.73
N GLU A 89 0.07 -7.27 5.45
CA GLU A 89 0.35 -8.69 5.69
C GLU A 89 -0.75 -9.34 6.53
N GLU A 90 -1.25 -8.67 7.58
CA GLU A 90 -2.35 -9.16 8.40
C GLU A 90 -3.63 -9.42 7.57
N ILE A 91 -4.01 -8.46 6.73
CA ILE A 91 -5.19 -8.57 5.87
C ILE A 91 -4.99 -9.70 4.86
N VAL A 92 -3.86 -9.73 4.16
CA VAL A 92 -3.58 -10.75 3.13
C VAL A 92 -3.55 -12.14 3.77
N GLN A 93 -2.89 -12.30 4.91
CA GLN A 93 -2.84 -13.58 5.63
C GLN A 93 -4.24 -14.01 6.08
N SER A 94 -5.07 -13.07 6.56
CA SER A 94 -6.45 -13.35 6.93
C SER A 94 -7.27 -13.84 5.74
N LEU A 95 -7.14 -13.18 4.57
CA LEU A 95 -7.82 -13.58 3.34
C LEU A 95 -7.35 -14.95 2.83
N GLU A 96 -6.05 -15.23 2.90
CA GLU A 96 -5.51 -16.55 2.55
C GLU A 96 -5.94 -17.66 3.51
N ASN A 97 -6.21 -17.32 4.77
CA ASN A 97 -6.70 -18.28 5.77
C ASN A 97 -8.20 -18.58 5.61
N LEU A 98 -8.97 -17.65 5.01
CA LEU A 98 -10.39 -17.89 4.69
C LEU A 98 -10.57 -19.00 3.65
N ASP A 99 -9.61 -19.15 2.73
CA ASP A 99 -9.62 -20.19 1.70
C ASP A 99 -8.22 -20.81 1.54
N PRO A 100 -7.87 -21.82 2.37
CA PRO A 100 -6.58 -22.47 2.31
C PRO A 100 -6.33 -23.26 1.01
N THR A 101 -7.37 -23.51 0.22
CA THR A 101 -7.28 -24.26 -1.03
C THR A 101 -6.97 -23.36 -2.23
N ALA A 102 -7.21 -22.06 -2.08
CA ALA A 102 -6.91 -21.07 -3.10
C ALA A 102 -5.39 -20.84 -3.26
N PRO A 103 -4.95 -20.43 -4.47
CA PRO A 103 -3.60 -19.92 -4.66
C PRO A 103 -3.31 -18.72 -3.75
N LYS A 104 -2.05 -18.59 -3.34
CA LYS A 104 -1.58 -17.46 -2.54
C LYS A 104 -1.65 -16.13 -3.32
N PHE A 105 -1.72 -15.02 -2.59
CA PHE A 105 -1.67 -13.69 -3.21
C PHE A 105 -0.33 -13.47 -3.88
N LYS A 106 -0.35 -12.94 -5.11
CA LYS A 106 0.86 -12.50 -5.79
C LYS A 106 1.32 -11.19 -5.15
N ARG A 107 2.53 -11.20 -4.58
CA ARG A 107 3.15 -10.04 -3.91
C ARG A 107 4.20 -9.44 -4.83
N ASP A 108 3.89 -8.32 -5.47
CA ASP A 108 4.79 -7.62 -6.39
C ASP A 108 5.28 -6.32 -5.74
N SER A 109 6.58 -6.26 -5.42
CA SER A 109 7.21 -5.04 -4.90
C SER A 109 7.79 -4.20 -6.03
N TRP A 110 7.67 -2.88 -5.92
CA TRP A 110 8.15 -1.95 -6.95
C TRP A 110 8.72 -0.68 -6.34
N THR A 111 9.54 0.00 -7.13
CA THR A 111 10.17 1.29 -6.79
C THR A 111 10.03 2.25 -7.96
N ARG A 112 9.90 3.55 -7.68
CA ARG A 112 9.82 4.61 -8.71
C ARG A 112 11.15 5.32 -8.86
N ALA A 113 11.48 5.71 -10.09
CA ALA A 113 12.68 6.50 -10.37
C ALA A 113 12.61 7.90 -9.73
N GLU A 114 11.40 8.47 -9.63
CA GLU A 114 11.14 9.79 -9.05
C GLU A 114 11.08 9.79 -7.51
N GLY A 115 11.25 8.62 -6.88
CA GLY A 115 11.15 8.43 -5.44
C GLY A 115 9.91 7.64 -5.02
N GLY A 116 10.07 6.83 -3.97
CA GLY A 116 9.03 6.00 -3.41
C GLY A 116 9.08 4.53 -3.80
N SER A 117 8.36 3.72 -3.02
CA SER A 117 8.22 2.29 -3.17
C SER A 117 6.79 1.85 -2.84
N GLY A 118 6.47 0.60 -3.17
CA GLY A 118 5.18 0.02 -2.82
C GLY A 118 5.21 -1.49 -2.96
N GLN A 119 4.12 -2.11 -2.51
CA GLN A 119 3.88 -3.53 -2.70
C GLN A 119 2.41 -3.72 -3.04
N SER A 120 2.17 -4.42 -4.15
CA SER A 120 0.83 -4.77 -4.60
C SER A 120 0.60 -6.25 -4.32
N CYS A 121 -0.38 -6.56 -3.48
CA CYS A 121 -0.81 -7.94 -3.19
C CYS A 121 -2.11 -8.20 -3.94
N VAL A 122 -2.06 -9.03 -4.99
CA VAL A 122 -3.21 -9.27 -5.86
C VAL A 122 -3.55 -10.75 -5.90
N PHE A 123 -4.85 -11.03 -5.73
CA PHE A 123 -5.45 -12.33 -5.97
C PHE A 123 -6.42 -12.23 -7.15
N SER A 124 -6.37 -13.23 -8.03
CA SER A 124 -7.33 -13.42 -9.09
C SER A 124 -7.63 -14.91 -9.18
N ALA A 125 -8.90 -15.27 -9.04
CA ALA A 125 -9.32 -16.66 -9.16
C ALA A 125 -8.91 -17.22 -10.53
N PRO A 126 -8.33 -18.43 -10.59
CA PRO A 126 -8.07 -19.13 -11.84
C PRO A 126 -9.33 -19.24 -12.70
N ALA A 127 -9.17 -19.13 -14.02
CA ALA A 127 -10.27 -19.39 -14.95
C ALA A 127 -10.68 -20.87 -14.83
N ALA A 128 -11.99 -21.13 -14.80
CA ALA A 128 -12.50 -22.49 -14.86
C ALA A 128 -11.98 -23.17 -16.13
N THR A 129 -11.18 -24.23 -15.99
CA THR A 129 -10.73 -24.99 -17.14
C THR A 129 -11.86 -25.93 -17.56
N ASN A 130 -12.22 -25.90 -18.84
CA ASN A 130 -13.35 -26.66 -19.42
C ASN A 130 -13.20 -28.20 -19.35
N ASN A 131 -12.27 -28.73 -18.55
CA ASN A 131 -11.84 -30.12 -18.57
C ASN A 131 -11.75 -30.79 -17.19
N THR A 132 -12.29 -30.15 -16.15
CA THR A 132 -12.44 -30.78 -14.85
C THR A 132 -13.91 -30.76 -14.45
N SER A 133 -14.41 -31.92 -14.04
CA SER A 133 -15.74 -32.15 -13.49
C SER A 133 -15.94 -31.49 -12.11
N ALA A 134 -15.12 -30.49 -11.76
CA ALA A 134 -15.19 -29.76 -10.52
C ALA A 134 -16.28 -28.68 -10.61
N PRO A 135 -17.13 -28.52 -9.57
CA PRO A 135 -18.21 -27.55 -9.58
C PRO A 135 -17.67 -26.10 -9.67
N PRO A 136 -18.43 -25.16 -10.27
CA PRO A 136 -18.01 -23.79 -10.61
C PRO A 136 -17.73 -22.84 -9.42
N SER A 137 -17.60 -23.39 -8.21
CA SER A 137 -17.53 -22.70 -6.92
C SER A 137 -16.29 -23.12 -6.11
N GLU A 138 -15.09 -22.99 -6.69
CA GLU A 138 -13.89 -23.47 -6.00
C GLU A 138 -13.32 -22.49 -4.98
N PHE A 139 -13.47 -21.18 -5.17
CA PHE A 139 -12.80 -20.18 -4.32
C PHE A 139 -13.73 -19.12 -3.77
N VAL A 140 -13.45 -18.68 -2.53
CA VAL A 140 -14.25 -17.66 -1.81
C VAL A 140 -14.17 -16.29 -2.49
N LEU A 141 -12.98 -15.91 -2.96
CA LEU A 141 -12.72 -14.65 -3.63
C LEU A 141 -12.75 -14.83 -5.15
N GLU A 142 -13.29 -13.84 -5.87
CA GLU A 142 -13.12 -13.74 -7.32
C GLU A 142 -11.85 -12.95 -7.65
N LYS A 143 -11.70 -11.78 -7.02
CA LYS A 143 -10.54 -10.91 -7.18
C LYS A 143 -10.34 -10.07 -5.92
N ALA A 144 -9.09 -9.86 -5.52
CA ALA A 144 -8.77 -8.97 -4.41
C ALA A 144 -7.46 -8.25 -4.67
N GLY A 145 -7.37 -7.01 -4.22
CA GLY A 145 -6.15 -6.20 -4.23
C GLY A 145 -5.97 -5.54 -2.88
N VAL A 146 -4.78 -5.67 -2.30
CA VAL A 146 -4.37 -4.96 -1.09
C VAL A 146 -3.02 -4.34 -1.39
N ASN A 147 -2.99 -3.03 -1.62
CA ASN A 147 -1.82 -2.32 -2.12
C ASN A 147 -1.34 -1.31 -1.07
N ILE A 148 -0.03 -1.22 -0.90
CA ILE A 148 0.61 -0.15 -0.15
C ILE A 148 1.47 0.70 -1.08
N SER A 149 1.54 1.99 -0.80
CA SER A 149 2.40 2.94 -1.50
C SER A 149 3.00 3.91 -0.52
N ILE A 150 4.30 4.12 -0.65
CA ILE A 150 5.12 5.05 0.15
C ILE A 150 5.85 5.92 -0.86
N VAL A 151 5.40 7.15 -1.01
CA VAL A 151 5.86 8.09 -2.03
C VAL A 151 6.47 9.30 -1.36
N HIS A 152 7.64 9.69 -1.83
CA HIS A 152 8.30 10.92 -1.46
C HIS A 152 8.72 11.64 -2.73
N GLY A 153 8.67 12.96 -2.72
CA GLY A 153 9.03 13.76 -3.88
C GLY A 153 8.78 15.24 -3.62
N THR A 154 8.66 16.02 -4.70
CA THR A 154 8.45 17.47 -4.64
C THR A 154 7.12 17.82 -5.29
N LEU A 155 6.24 18.49 -4.53
CA LEU A 155 4.97 19.01 -5.05
C LEU A 155 5.24 20.17 -6.00
N PRO A 156 4.71 20.14 -7.24
CA PRO A 156 4.89 21.23 -8.16
C PRO A 156 4.02 22.45 -7.76
N PRO A 157 4.41 23.68 -8.14
CA PRO A 157 3.69 24.90 -7.77
C PRO A 157 2.17 24.90 -8.07
N PRO A 158 1.68 24.35 -9.20
CA PRO A 158 0.24 24.26 -9.46
C PRO A 158 -0.51 23.39 -8.44
N ALA A 159 0.10 22.28 -7.99
CA ALA A 159 -0.49 21.41 -6.98
C ALA A 159 -0.58 22.11 -5.62
N ILE A 160 0.46 22.86 -5.24
CA ILE A 160 0.47 23.66 -4.00
C ILE A 160 -0.66 24.70 -4.03
N LYS A 161 -0.84 25.38 -5.16
CA LYS A 161 -1.92 26.37 -5.33
C LYS A 161 -3.31 25.74 -5.18
N GLN A 162 -3.52 24.55 -5.75
CA GLN A 162 -4.78 23.82 -5.60
C GLN A 162 -5.01 23.39 -4.15
N MET A 163 -4.00 22.83 -3.49
CA MET A 163 -4.11 22.38 -2.09
C MET A 163 -4.42 23.55 -1.14
N ARG A 164 -3.86 24.74 -1.39
CA ARG A 164 -4.20 25.95 -0.61
C ARG A 164 -5.65 26.38 -0.80
N ALA A 165 -6.22 26.20 -2.00
CA ALA A 165 -7.62 26.54 -2.25
C ALA A 165 -8.57 25.62 -1.46
N ASP A 166 -8.24 24.33 -1.39
CA ASP A 166 -9.03 23.34 -0.65
C ASP A 166 -8.76 23.39 0.88
N HIS A 167 -7.60 23.94 1.29
CA HIS A 167 -7.13 23.96 2.67
C HIS A 167 -6.52 25.32 3.08
N ALA A 168 -7.34 26.37 3.09
CA ALA A 168 -6.92 27.74 3.34
C ALA A 168 -6.20 27.99 4.69
N SER A 169 -6.37 27.10 5.67
CA SER A 169 -5.72 27.19 6.98
C SER A 169 -4.32 26.59 7.04
N MET A 170 -3.84 25.91 5.98
CA MET A 170 -2.51 25.31 5.99
C MET A 170 -1.41 26.39 5.83
N PRO A 171 -0.34 26.38 6.66
CA PRO A 171 0.73 27.36 6.62
C PRO A 171 1.71 27.08 5.47
N LEU A 172 1.20 27.07 4.23
CA LEU A 172 2.00 26.84 3.03
C LEU A 172 2.55 28.17 2.47
N PRO A 173 3.84 28.23 2.10
CA PRO A 173 4.42 29.43 1.53
C PRO A 173 3.70 29.86 0.25
N GLU A 174 3.56 31.17 0.07
CA GLU A 174 2.78 31.73 -1.04
C GLU A 174 3.46 31.51 -2.39
N ASP A 175 4.77 31.70 -2.42
CA ASP A 175 5.64 31.45 -3.56
C ASP A 175 6.62 30.32 -3.23
N ALA A 176 6.34 29.13 -3.78
CA ALA A 176 7.23 27.97 -3.71
C ALA A 176 7.72 27.60 -5.12
N PRO A 177 8.59 28.42 -5.76
CA PRO A 177 8.98 28.22 -7.15
C PRO A 177 9.76 26.90 -7.38
N GLY A 178 10.46 26.40 -6.36
CA GLY A 178 11.13 25.10 -6.35
C GLY A 178 10.23 23.92 -5.95
N GLY A 179 8.96 24.17 -5.66
CA GLY A 179 8.04 23.19 -5.08
C GLY A 179 8.28 22.95 -3.59
N LEU A 180 7.49 22.04 -3.01
CA LEU A 180 7.59 21.67 -1.60
C LEU A 180 7.82 20.16 -1.47
N PRO A 181 8.84 19.70 -0.72
CA PRO A 181 9.01 18.28 -0.47
C PRO A 181 7.79 17.73 0.28
N PHE A 182 7.34 16.54 -0.11
CA PHE A 182 6.21 15.87 0.53
C PHE A 182 6.51 14.40 0.76
N PHE A 183 5.77 13.83 1.68
CA PHE A 183 5.70 12.40 1.93
C PHE A 183 4.24 11.97 1.99
N ALA A 184 3.94 10.85 1.35
CA ALA A 184 2.63 10.23 1.36
C ALA A 184 2.79 8.73 1.53
N ALA A 185 2.13 8.15 2.52
CA ALA A 185 2.10 6.71 2.74
C ALA A 185 0.66 6.27 2.94
N GLY A 186 0.29 5.14 2.36
CA GLY A 186 -1.07 4.62 2.53
C GLY A 186 -1.27 3.21 2.06
N ILE A 187 -2.37 2.63 2.54
CA ILE A 187 -2.91 1.34 2.14
C ILE A 187 -4.24 1.56 1.44
N SER A 188 -4.48 0.80 0.37
CA SER A 188 -5.75 0.77 -0.34
C SER A 188 -6.10 -0.67 -0.68
N LEU A 189 -7.38 -1.03 -0.51
CA LEU A 189 -7.85 -2.36 -0.84
C LEU A 189 -9.22 -2.35 -1.50
N VAL A 190 -9.43 -3.34 -2.37
CA VAL A 190 -10.73 -3.70 -2.92
C VAL A 190 -10.81 -5.22 -2.94
N ILE A 191 -11.88 -5.77 -2.37
CA ILE A 191 -12.08 -7.21 -2.25
C ILE A 191 -13.43 -7.55 -2.88
N HIS A 192 -13.41 -8.42 -3.88
CA HIS A 192 -14.59 -8.95 -4.56
C HIS A 192 -14.76 -10.43 -4.21
N PRO A 193 -15.67 -10.77 -3.28
CA PRO A 193 -16.09 -12.14 -3.08
C PRO A 193 -16.78 -12.70 -4.33
N ARG A 194 -16.66 -14.01 -4.53
CA ARG A 194 -17.33 -14.70 -5.65
C ARG A 194 -18.82 -14.92 -5.38
N ASN A 195 -19.19 -15.14 -4.13
CA ASN A 195 -20.58 -15.32 -3.73
C ASN A 195 -21.29 -13.95 -3.70
N PRO A 196 -22.37 -13.73 -4.48
CA PRO A 196 -23.08 -12.45 -4.51
C PRO A 196 -23.75 -12.09 -3.17
N HIS A 197 -23.92 -13.04 -2.26
CA HIS A 197 -24.40 -12.78 -0.90
C HIS A 197 -23.31 -12.22 0.02
N ALA A 198 -22.03 -12.32 -0.37
CA ALA A 198 -20.93 -11.67 0.33
C ALA A 198 -20.63 -10.31 -0.34
N PRO A 199 -20.60 -9.20 0.43
CA PRO A 199 -20.44 -7.87 -0.13
C PRO A 199 -19.02 -7.59 -0.63
N THR A 200 -18.90 -6.75 -1.65
CA THR A 200 -17.60 -6.14 -1.99
C THR A 200 -17.21 -5.16 -0.89
N SER A 201 -15.93 -5.11 -0.52
CA SER A 201 -15.42 -4.14 0.45
C SER A 201 -14.30 -3.30 -0.13
N HIS A 202 -14.28 -2.02 0.19
CA HIS A 202 -13.20 -1.10 -0.12
C HIS A 202 -12.73 -0.40 1.16
N ALA A 203 -11.41 -0.16 1.25
CA ALA A 203 -10.86 0.69 2.29
C ALA A 203 -9.61 1.42 1.79
N ASN A 204 -9.41 2.63 2.31
CA ASN A 204 -8.23 3.43 2.05
C ASN A 204 -7.83 4.14 3.34
N TYR A 205 -6.58 4.02 3.76
CA TYR A 205 -6.02 4.79 4.88
C TYR A 205 -4.68 5.35 4.47
N ARG A 206 -4.51 6.66 4.61
CA ARG A 206 -3.33 7.39 4.12
C ARG A 206 -2.94 8.50 5.07
N TYR A 207 -1.65 8.78 5.05
CA TYR A 207 -0.99 9.87 5.74
C TYR A 207 -0.29 10.72 4.70
N PHE A 208 -0.35 12.02 4.88
CA PHE A 208 0.33 12.98 4.01
C PHE A 208 0.98 14.05 4.87
N GLU A 209 2.21 14.42 4.53
CA GLU A 209 2.89 15.55 5.12
C GLU A 209 3.69 16.35 4.08
N ILE A 210 3.77 17.65 4.32
CA ILE A 210 4.53 18.62 3.55
C ILE A 210 5.64 19.14 4.43
N ASN A 211 6.84 19.21 3.89
CA ASN A 211 8.03 19.59 4.62
C ASN A 211 8.55 20.96 4.20
N ASP A 212 9.31 21.55 5.12
CA ASP A 212 10.11 22.73 4.86
C ASP A 212 11.25 22.36 3.89
N PRO A 213 11.38 23.05 2.75
CA PRO A 213 12.43 22.76 1.77
C PRO A 213 13.85 22.98 2.32
N SER A 214 14.02 23.79 3.37
CA SER A 214 15.33 24.03 3.98
C SER A 214 15.91 22.84 4.74
N TYR A 215 15.13 21.78 4.94
CA TYR A 215 15.51 20.58 5.69
C TYR A 215 15.43 19.29 4.85
N SER A 216 15.40 19.38 3.52
CA SER A 216 15.17 18.22 2.62
C SER A 216 16.17 17.09 2.80
N ASP A 217 17.40 17.39 3.23
CA ASP A 217 18.51 16.46 3.36
C ASP A 217 18.78 16.01 4.81
N SER A 218 17.90 16.37 5.75
CA SER A 218 18.04 15.98 7.16
C SER A 218 17.22 14.74 7.49
N ASP A 219 17.72 13.90 8.40
CA ASP A 219 17.01 12.73 8.96
C ASP A 219 15.74 13.11 9.74
N SER A 220 15.48 14.41 9.95
CA SER A 220 14.33 14.92 10.70
C SER A 220 13.82 16.22 10.07
N PRO A 221 13.15 16.12 8.92
CA PRO A 221 12.68 17.31 8.22
C PRO A 221 11.58 18.01 9.00
N LYS A 222 11.59 19.33 8.98
CA LYS A 222 10.55 20.14 9.64
C LYS A 222 9.24 20.02 8.86
N VAL A 223 8.20 19.49 9.50
CA VAL A 223 6.86 19.35 8.90
C VAL A 223 6.12 20.70 8.96
N LEU A 224 5.63 21.17 7.81
CA LEU A 224 4.81 22.38 7.68
C LEU A 224 3.33 22.09 7.91
N ALA A 225 2.84 21.02 7.30
CA ALA A 225 1.45 20.59 7.40
C ALA A 225 1.37 19.07 7.24
N TRP A 226 0.44 18.44 7.95
CA TRP A 226 0.19 17.01 7.84
C TRP A 226 -1.28 16.71 8.09
N TRP A 227 -1.76 15.61 7.54
CA TRP A 227 -3.10 15.09 7.80
C TRP A 227 -3.18 13.60 7.52
N PHE A 228 -4.17 12.99 8.13
CA PHE A 228 -4.64 11.66 7.77
C PHE A 228 -5.87 11.77 6.89
N GLY A 229 -6.08 10.78 6.04
CA GLY A 229 -7.30 10.62 5.27
C GLY A 229 -7.62 9.14 5.15
N GLY A 230 -8.90 8.82 5.07
CA GLY A 230 -9.29 7.44 4.87
C GLY A 230 -10.73 7.13 5.23
N GLY A 231 -11.04 5.86 5.13
CA GLY A 231 -12.34 5.28 5.41
C GLY A 231 -12.45 3.89 4.80
N ALA A 232 -13.55 3.23 5.12
CA ALA A 232 -13.93 1.97 4.51
C ALA A 232 -15.42 1.99 4.20
N ASP A 233 -15.80 1.22 3.19
CA ASP A 233 -17.18 1.08 2.75
C ASP A 233 -17.48 -0.36 2.32
N LEU A 234 -18.76 -0.67 2.32
CA LEU A 234 -19.31 -1.97 1.99
C LEU A 234 -20.31 -1.80 0.85
N THR A 235 -20.12 -2.56 -0.22
CA THR A 235 -20.95 -2.55 -1.43
C THR A 235 -21.60 -3.92 -1.60
N PRO A 236 -22.74 -4.19 -0.92
CA PRO A 236 -23.47 -5.44 -1.06
C PRO A 236 -24.24 -5.51 -2.38
N SER A 237 -24.23 -6.68 -3.04
CA SER A 237 -25.18 -6.98 -4.12
C SER A 237 -26.57 -7.28 -3.57
N TYR A 238 -26.64 -7.98 -2.43
CA TYR A 238 -27.85 -8.22 -1.65
C TYR A 238 -27.69 -7.64 -0.25
N LEU A 239 -28.65 -6.81 0.18
CA LEU A 239 -28.59 -6.15 1.48
C LEU A 239 -28.97 -7.11 2.61
N TYR A 240 -28.04 -7.31 3.54
CA TYR A 240 -28.26 -7.95 4.83
C TYR A 240 -28.16 -6.90 5.95
N PRO A 241 -29.26 -6.56 6.65
CA PRO A 241 -29.23 -5.55 7.70
C PRO A 241 -28.25 -5.84 8.84
N ALA A 242 -28.04 -7.13 9.14
CA ALA A 242 -27.07 -7.57 10.14
C ALA A 242 -25.63 -7.19 9.76
N ASP A 243 -25.26 -7.38 8.49
CA ASP A 243 -23.92 -7.07 7.99
C ASP A 243 -23.66 -5.56 8.00
N ALA A 244 -24.65 -4.76 7.58
CA ALA A 244 -24.57 -3.31 7.66
C ALA A 244 -24.41 -2.83 9.11
N THR A 245 -25.21 -3.38 10.03
CA THR A 245 -25.11 -3.05 11.47
C THR A 245 -23.75 -3.42 12.02
N HIS A 246 -23.26 -4.62 11.73
CA HIS A 246 -21.94 -5.10 12.17
C HIS A 246 -20.82 -4.20 11.64
N PHE A 247 -20.85 -3.87 10.35
CA PHE A 247 -19.85 -3.02 9.70
C PHE A 247 -19.80 -1.62 10.33
N HIS A 248 -20.96 -0.97 10.46
CA HIS A 248 -21.03 0.37 11.06
C HIS A 248 -20.68 0.35 12.55
N GLN A 249 -21.12 -0.65 13.32
CA GLN A 249 -20.82 -0.76 14.74
C GLN A 249 -19.32 -0.97 14.99
N THR A 250 -18.65 -1.76 14.13
CA THR A 250 -17.21 -1.99 14.22
C THR A 250 -16.43 -0.68 14.03
N HIS A 251 -16.75 0.09 12.97
CA HIS A 251 -16.11 1.37 12.72
C HIS A 251 -16.45 2.41 13.80
N LYS A 252 -17.71 2.44 14.26
CA LYS A 252 -18.13 3.30 15.36
C LYS A 252 -17.35 3.03 16.63
N SER A 253 -17.19 1.76 17.00
CA SER A 253 -16.46 1.37 18.20
C SER A 253 -14.99 1.77 18.13
N ALA A 254 -14.38 1.68 16.95
CA ALA A 254 -13.01 2.17 16.72
C ALA A 254 -12.91 3.70 16.86
N CYS A 255 -13.87 4.46 16.33
CA CYS A 255 -13.91 5.92 16.43
C CYS A 255 -14.22 6.42 17.85
N ASP A 256 -15.15 5.77 18.56
CA ASP A 256 -15.58 6.13 19.92
C ASP A 256 -14.42 6.08 20.93
N ALA A 257 -13.41 5.23 20.68
CA ALA A 257 -12.20 5.15 21.50
C ALA A 257 -11.37 6.45 21.49
N PHE A 258 -11.52 7.30 20.46
CA PHE A 258 -10.80 8.57 20.34
C PHE A 258 -11.68 9.76 20.70
N SER A 259 -12.88 9.83 20.14
CA SER A 259 -13.85 10.88 20.46
C SER A 259 -15.27 10.48 20.07
N PRO A 260 -16.27 10.67 20.94
CA PRO A 260 -17.67 10.43 20.62
C PRO A 260 -18.22 11.26 19.46
N ARG A 261 -17.49 12.29 18.99
CA ARG A 261 -17.93 13.19 17.90
C ARG A 261 -17.59 12.69 16.50
N PHE A 262 -16.80 11.62 16.35
CA PHE A 262 -16.37 11.13 15.03
C PHE A 262 -17.45 10.41 14.24
N THR A 263 -18.46 9.84 14.92
CA THR A 263 -19.61 9.25 14.26
C THR A 263 -20.86 10.06 14.57
N PRO A 264 -21.49 10.72 13.57
CA PRO A 264 -22.82 11.28 13.79
C PRO A 264 -23.80 10.12 14.06
N LEU A 265 -24.63 10.30 15.09
CA LEU A 265 -25.70 9.38 15.48
C LEU A 265 -26.74 9.20 14.37
#